data_AF-A0A8T4DBI5-F1
#
_entry.id   AF-A0A8T4DBI5-F1
#
_cell.length_a   1.000
_cell.length_b   1.000
_cell.length_c   1.000
_cell.angle_alpha   90.00
_cell.angle_beta   90.00
_cell.angle_gamma   90.00
#
_symmetry.space_group_name_H-M   'P 1'
#
loop_
_entity.id
_entity.type
_entity.pdbx_description
1 polymer ?
#
loop_
_entity_poly.entity_id
_entity_poly.type
_entity_poly.pdbx_seq_one_letter_code
_entity_poly.pdbx_strand_id
1 'polypeptide(L)'
;GKTVYEQHHGRFDGGGVLNIGSCVSNAHIHDAAIKIASIFAGRHLRGNYEEIADYILSRVGACGVAWGAMSQKAASIATGFNRLGIPAVVGPHSTKYRRAFLGRADLTDDWKIIDASDGSEVAVEPGPQHLLVACETVEEALPMIAKLCFRPSDTDRGRSVKLTHYIDLNLKYLHAYPKDWHLYVRAASDVPIARRNELLKKLEDEQGWKIDWKLKKILEGPIRGYDPSFNPTNLKRLVRETKEK
;
A
#
# COMPACT_ATOMS: atom_id res chain seq x y z
N GLY A 1 -28.51 -10.50 -15.29
CA GLY A 1 -27.91 -9.24 -15.76
C GLY A 1 -28.23 -8.10 -14.82
N LYS A 2 -27.63 -8.09 -13.62
CA LYS A 2 -27.63 -6.92 -12.73
C LYS A 2 -26.37 -6.10 -13.00
N THR A 3 -26.47 -4.78 -12.94
CA THR A 3 -25.31 -3.87 -12.98
C THR A 3 -24.45 -3.99 -11.72
N VAL A 4 -23.23 -3.44 -11.73
CA VAL A 4 -22.36 -3.43 -10.54
C VAL A 4 -23.01 -2.66 -9.37
N TYR A 5 -23.72 -1.55 -9.66
CA TYR A 5 -24.41 -0.76 -8.63
C TYR A 5 -25.62 -1.48 -8.00
N GLU A 6 -26.17 -2.49 -8.67
CA GLU A 6 -27.25 -3.33 -8.13
C GLU A 6 -26.71 -4.56 -7.39
N GLN A 7 -25.47 -4.96 -7.68
CA GLN A 7 -24.79 -6.08 -7.03
C GLN A 7 -24.11 -5.66 -5.72
N HIS A 8 -23.71 -4.40 -5.60
CA HIS A 8 -22.96 -3.86 -4.47
C HIS A 8 -23.69 -2.68 -3.82
N HIS A 9 -23.49 -2.46 -2.52
CA HIS A 9 -24.12 -1.34 -1.82
C HIS A 9 -23.39 -0.01 -2.06
N GLY A 10 -24.13 1.10 -2.04
CA GLY A 10 -23.60 2.46 -2.21
C GLY A 10 -23.05 3.11 -0.92
N ARG A 11 -22.39 2.34 -0.05
CA ARG A 11 -21.81 2.83 1.24
C ARG A 11 -20.29 2.72 1.22
N PHE A 12 -19.60 3.68 1.84
CA PHE A 12 -18.14 3.65 2.01
C PHE A 12 -17.76 2.59 3.06
N ASP A 13 -17.78 1.33 2.63
CA ASP A 13 -17.56 0.13 3.44
C ASP A 13 -17.05 -1.01 2.54
N GLY A 14 -16.55 -2.09 3.13
CA GLY A 14 -16.01 -3.25 2.42
C GLY A 14 -17.03 -3.87 1.46
N GLY A 15 -16.67 -3.97 0.18
CA GLY A 15 -17.55 -4.51 -0.88
C GLY A 15 -18.53 -3.50 -1.48
N GLY A 16 -18.45 -2.23 -1.09
CA GLY A 16 -19.27 -1.14 -1.63
C GLY A 16 -18.76 -0.57 -2.96
N VAL A 17 -19.68 -0.06 -3.78
CA VAL A 17 -19.38 0.67 -5.02
C VAL A 17 -20.18 1.97 -5.04
N LEU A 18 -19.48 3.10 -5.13
CA LEU A 18 -20.06 4.43 -5.00
C LEU A 18 -19.62 5.33 -6.16
N ASN A 19 -20.59 5.92 -6.84
CA ASN A 19 -20.33 7.05 -7.72
C ASN A 19 -20.29 8.34 -6.89
N ILE A 20 -19.09 8.90 -6.72
CA ILE A 20 -18.86 10.11 -5.90
C ILE A 20 -19.32 11.39 -6.62
N GLY A 21 -19.50 11.34 -7.95
CA GLY A 21 -20.00 12.44 -8.77
C GLY A 21 -19.12 12.77 -9.96
N SER A 22 -19.08 14.04 -10.34
CA SER A 22 -18.31 14.50 -11.51
C SER A 22 -16.81 14.62 -11.20
N CYS A 23 -15.98 15.03 -12.17
CA CYS A 23 -14.52 15.14 -11.97
C CYS A 23 -14.11 16.01 -10.78
N VAL A 24 -14.89 17.04 -10.42
CA VAL A 24 -14.59 17.89 -9.24
C VAL A 24 -14.85 17.16 -7.92
N SER A 25 -15.69 16.13 -7.93
CA SER A 25 -15.98 15.30 -6.77
C SER A 25 -14.81 14.39 -6.35
N ASN A 26 -13.74 14.30 -7.16
CA ASN A 26 -12.48 13.66 -6.74
C ASN A 26 -11.88 14.31 -5.48
N ALA A 27 -12.21 15.58 -5.22
CA ALA A 27 -11.87 16.24 -3.96
C ALA A 27 -12.42 15.50 -2.73
N HIS A 28 -13.57 14.83 -2.85
CA HIS A 28 -14.15 14.06 -1.74
C HIS A 28 -13.44 12.70 -1.52
N ILE A 29 -12.86 12.12 -2.57
CA ILE A 29 -12.01 10.91 -2.44
C ILE A 29 -10.70 11.29 -1.74
N HIS A 30 -10.13 12.44 -2.10
CA HIS A 30 -8.95 13.02 -1.45
C HIS A 30 -9.24 13.34 0.03
N ASP A 31 -10.35 14.02 0.30
CA ASP A 31 -10.83 14.36 1.64
C ASP A 31 -11.17 13.13 2.49
N ALA A 32 -11.66 12.04 1.91
CA ALA A 32 -11.91 10.79 2.65
C ALA A 32 -10.62 10.25 3.30
N ALA A 33 -9.50 10.28 2.57
CA ALA A 33 -8.20 9.87 3.13
C ALA A 33 -7.69 10.86 4.19
N ILE A 34 -7.88 12.17 3.98
CA ILE A 34 -7.55 13.21 4.96
C ILE A 34 -8.35 13.02 6.25
N LYS A 35 -9.65 12.74 6.13
CA LYS A 35 -10.54 12.47 7.27
C LYS A 35 -10.15 11.21 8.02
N ILE A 36 -9.55 10.22 7.38
CA ILE A 36 -8.99 9.08 8.11
C ILE A 36 -7.90 9.56 9.08
N ALA A 37 -6.98 10.41 8.62
CA ALA A 37 -5.93 10.96 9.46
C ALA A 37 -6.48 11.88 10.57
N SER A 38 -7.47 12.73 10.28
CA SER A 38 -7.99 13.66 11.30
C SER A 38 -8.95 13.02 12.29
N ILE A 39 -9.86 12.15 11.84
CA ILE A 39 -10.92 11.59 12.69
C ILE A 39 -10.40 10.38 13.46
N PHE A 40 -9.73 9.43 12.79
CA PHE A 40 -9.25 8.21 13.47
C PHE A 40 -7.92 8.42 14.20
N ALA A 41 -7.03 9.25 13.66
CA ALA A 41 -5.73 9.51 14.28
C ALA A 41 -5.59 10.88 14.94
N GLY A 42 -6.66 11.67 15.00
CA GLY A 42 -6.70 12.95 15.71
C GLY A 42 -5.75 14.02 15.17
N ARG A 43 -5.24 13.89 13.94
CA ARG A 43 -4.23 14.81 13.39
C ARG A 43 -4.86 16.15 13.03
N HIS A 44 -4.16 17.24 13.38
CA HIS A 44 -4.58 18.60 13.05
C HIS A 44 -4.44 18.87 11.55
N LEU A 45 -5.47 19.45 10.93
CA LEU A 45 -5.50 19.71 9.48
C LEU A 45 -4.91 21.07 9.07
N ARG A 46 -5.08 22.10 9.91
CA ARG A 46 -4.75 23.48 9.54
C ARG A 46 -3.25 23.63 9.31
N GLY A 47 -2.85 23.94 8.07
CA GLY A 47 -1.45 24.19 7.70
C GLY A 47 -0.54 22.95 7.81
N ASN A 48 -1.09 21.73 7.88
CA ASN A 48 -0.33 20.53 8.23
C ASN A 48 -0.35 19.45 7.14
N TYR A 49 -0.38 19.86 5.88
CA TYR A 49 -0.55 18.94 4.75
C TYR A 49 0.52 17.84 4.71
N GLU A 50 1.76 18.18 5.05
CA GLU A 50 2.90 17.26 5.04
C GLU A 50 2.72 16.07 6.00
N GLU A 51 2.30 16.32 7.25
CA GLU A 51 2.05 15.26 8.23
C GLU A 51 0.86 14.39 7.82
N ILE A 52 -0.18 14.99 7.25
CA ILE A 52 -1.35 14.25 6.76
C ILE A 52 -0.96 13.34 5.59
N ALA A 53 -0.16 13.84 4.65
CA ALA A 53 0.35 13.05 3.53
C ALA A 53 1.27 11.91 4.00
N ASP A 54 2.17 12.18 4.95
CA ASP A 54 3.04 11.17 5.55
C ASP A 54 2.24 10.08 6.27
N TYR A 55 1.22 10.47 7.03
CA TYR A 55 0.31 9.53 7.68
C TYR A 55 -0.40 8.63 6.66
N ILE A 56 -0.91 9.20 5.57
CA ILE A 56 -1.61 8.45 4.52
C ILE A 56 -0.65 7.51 3.78
N LEU A 57 0.53 7.99 3.40
CA LEU A 57 1.56 7.20 2.72
C LEU A 57 2.00 5.98 3.53
N SER A 58 2.06 6.10 4.86
CA SER A 58 2.59 5.06 5.75
C SER A 58 1.51 4.14 6.34
N ARG A 59 0.24 4.57 6.39
CA ARG A 59 -0.84 3.85 7.12
C ARG A 59 -2.11 3.59 6.31
N VAL A 60 -2.42 4.40 5.29
CA VAL A 60 -3.72 4.32 4.61
C VAL A 60 -3.57 3.64 3.25
N GLY A 61 -3.94 2.36 3.18
CA GLY A 61 -3.93 1.57 1.95
C GLY A 61 -5.00 2.04 0.96
N ALA A 62 -4.57 2.71 -0.10
CA ALA A 62 -5.41 3.16 -1.20
C ALA A 62 -4.62 3.16 -2.51
N CYS A 63 -5.32 3.02 -3.63
CA CYS A 63 -4.75 3.17 -4.97
C CYS A 63 -5.82 3.73 -5.92
N GLY A 64 -5.48 4.80 -6.64
CA GLY A 64 -6.32 5.36 -7.71
C GLY A 64 -6.16 4.60 -9.01
N VAL A 65 -7.16 4.69 -9.89
CA VAL A 65 -7.10 4.16 -11.26
C VAL A 65 -7.60 5.21 -12.23
N ALA A 66 -6.80 5.56 -13.23
CA ALA A 66 -7.20 6.43 -14.34
C ALA A 66 -6.84 5.77 -15.68
N TRP A 67 -7.58 4.72 -16.03
CA TRP A 67 -7.27 3.87 -17.19
C TRP A 67 -7.25 4.63 -18.52
N GLY A 68 -8.27 5.46 -18.77
CA GLY A 68 -8.42 6.25 -19.99
C GLY A 68 -7.96 7.71 -19.88
N ALA A 69 -6.93 8.01 -19.07
CA ALA A 69 -6.55 9.40 -18.81
C ALA A 69 -6.01 10.12 -20.07
N MET A 70 -6.76 11.10 -20.59
CA MET A 70 -6.38 11.88 -21.79
C MET A 70 -6.26 13.40 -21.54
N SER A 71 -6.85 13.92 -20.46
CA SER A 71 -6.87 15.36 -20.18
C SER A 71 -5.79 15.80 -19.17
N GLN A 72 -5.35 17.06 -19.28
CA GLN A 72 -4.50 17.71 -18.27
C GLN A 72 -5.13 17.67 -16.86
N LYS A 73 -6.48 17.67 -16.76
CA LYS A 73 -7.20 17.49 -15.51
C LYS A 73 -6.90 16.15 -14.84
N ALA A 74 -6.79 15.07 -15.61
CA ALA A 74 -6.45 13.75 -15.07
C ALA A 74 -5.03 13.74 -14.49
N ALA A 75 -4.07 14.37 -15.19
CA ALA A 75 -2.70 14.50 -14.70
C ALA A 75 -2.62 15.32 -13.40
N SER A 76 -3.37 16.42 -13.29
CA SER A 76 -3.41 17.23 -12.07
C SER A 76 -4.09 16.51 -10.91
N ILE A 77 -5.18 15.75 -11.17
CA ILE A 77 -5.86 14.94 -10.14
C ILE A 77 -4.90 13.86 -9.61
N ALA A 78 -4.27 13.08 -10.50
CA ALA A 78 -3.32 12.05 -10.10
C ALA A 78 -2.15 12.64 -9.30
N THR A 79 -1.61 13.79 -9.74
CA THR A 79 -0.55 14.49 -9.01
C THR A 79 -1.01 14.94 -7.62
N GLY A 80 -2.26 15.39 -7.48
CA GLY A 80 -2.85 15.75 -6.18
C GLY A 80 -2.93 14.58 -5.21
N PHE A 81 -3.29 13.39 -5.70
CA PHE A 81 -3.26 12.15 -4.91
C PHE A 81 -1.84 11.70 -4.57
N ASN A 82 -0.90 11.79 -5.51
CA ASN A 82 0.49 11.43 -5.27
C ASN A 82 1.12 12.31 -4.19
N ARG A 83 0.82 13.62 -4.19
CA ARG A 83 1.26 14.54 -3.13
C ARG A 83 0.69 14.17 -1.76
N LEU A 84 -0.46 13.49 -1.71
CA LEU A 84 -1.08 12.97 -0.48
C LEU A 84 -0.54 11.58 -0.08
N GLY A 85 0.42 11.01 -0.82
CA GLY A 85 0.91 9.66 -0.56
C GLY A 85 -0.01 8.55 -1.09
N ILE A 86 -0.95 8.89 -1.99
CA ILE A 86 -1.83 7.91 -2.63
C ILE A 86 -1.29 7.59 -4.03
N PRO A 87 -0.98 6.31 -4.30
CA PRO A 87 -0.52 5.88 -5.61
C PRO A 87 -1.66 5.79 -6.62
N ALA A 88 -1.33 5.82 -7.91
CA ALA A 88 -2.29 5.66 -9.00
C ALA A 88 -1.74 4.79 -10.13
N VAL A 89 -2.59 3.88 -10.62
CA VAL A 89 -2.37 3.13 -11.86
C VAL A 89 -3.06 3.86 -13.01
N VAL A 90 -2.36 4.02 -14.12
CA VAL A 90 -2.86 4.66 -15.33
C VAL A 90 -2.75 3.72 -16.53
N GLY A 91 -3.58 3.90 -17.55
CA GLY A 91 -3.47 3.10 -18.78
C GLY A 91 -2.30 3.55 -19.67
N PRO A 92 -1.97 2.78 -20.72
CA PRO A 92 -0.72 2.93 -21.47
C PRO A 92 -0.59 4.28 -22.18
N HIS A 93 -1.70 4.88 -22.61
CA HIS A 93 -1.68 6.21 -23.23
C HIS A 93 -1.21 7.33 -22.30
N SER A 94 -1.25 7.11 -20.99
CA SER A 94 -0.82 8.10 -19.99
C SER A 94 0.69 8.28 -19.96
N THR A 95 1.46 7.38 -20.58
CA THR A 95 2.91 7.59 -20.82
C THR A 95 3.19 8.89 -21.57
N LYS A 96 2.22 9.39 -22.36
CA LYS A 96 2.28 10.69 -23.04
C LYS A 96 2.35 11.90 -22.10
N TYR A 97 2.02 11.75 -20.81
CA TYR A 97 2.26 12.79 -19.80
C TYR A 97 3.73 12.92 -19.36
N ARG A 98 4.62 12.08 -19.89
CA ARG A 98 6.10 12.17 -19.81
C ARG A 98 6.73 11.94 -18.44
N ARG A 99 5.95 11.79 -17.37
CA ARG A 99 6.46 11.59 -16.02
C ARG A 99 5.68 10.51 -15.28
N ALA A 100 6.42 9.58 -14.71
CA ALA A 100 5.95 8.55 -13.78
C ALA A 100 6.72 8.67 -12.46
N PHE A 101 6.22 8.07 -11.39
CA PHE A 101 6.85 8.07 -10.07
C PHE A 101 7.07 6.63 -9.64
N LEU A 102 8.19 6.08 -10.10
CA LEU A 102 8.54 4.67 -9.93
C LEU A 102 9.61 4.53 -8.84
N GLY A 103 9.30 3.84 -7.74
CA GLY A 103 10.30 3.41 -6.77
C GLY A 103 11.12 2.20 -7.26
N ARG A 104 12.39 2.18 -6.83
CA ARG A 104 13.38 1.15 -7.11
C ARG A 104 13.47 0.16 -5.95
N ALA A 105 12.71 -0.93 -6.03
CA ALA A 105 12.66 -1.95 -4.99
C ALA A 105 14.01 -2.65 -4.74
N ASP A 106 14.91 -2.60 -5.73
CA ASP A 106 16.26 -3.15 -5.67
C ASP A 106 17.24 -2.27 -4.86
N LEU A 107 16.93 -0.99 -4.63
CA LEU A 107 17.75 -0.08 -3.84
C LEU A 107 17.27 -0.05 -2.39
N THR A 108 17.78 -0.95 -1.56
CA THR A 108 17.34 -1.11 -0.15
C THR A 108 17.47 0.16 0.69
N ASP A 109 18.42 1.03 0.37
CA ASP A 109 18.61 2.31 1.07
C ASP A 109 17.49 3.32 0.82
N ASP A 110 16.77 3.21 -0.30
CA ASP A 110 15.59 4.05 -0.59
C ASP A 110 14.37 3.65 0.26
N TRP A 111 14.43 2.48 0.92
CA TRP A 111 13.33 1.91 1.71
C TRP A 111 13.63 1.92 3.20
N LYS A 112 13.99 3.10 3.70
CA LYS A 112 14.16 3.39 5.13
C LYS A 112 13.15 4.44 5.58
N ILE A 113 12.56 4.25 6.75
CA ILE A 113 11.61 5.18 7.34
C ILE A 113 11.95 5.36 8.82
N ILE A 114 11.66 6.54 9.37
CA ILE A 114 11.97 6.85 10.76
C ILE A 114 10.86 6.28 11.65
N ASP A 115 11.20 5.60 12.74
CA ASP A 115 10.24 5.40 13.83
C ASP A 115 10.18 6.68 14.66
N ALA A 116 9.03 7.36 14.63
CA ALA A 116 8.83 8.59 15.39
C ALA A 116 8.88 8.40 16.92
N SER A 117 8.89 7.17 17.42
CA SER A 117 8.94 6.87 18.85
C SER A 117 10.31 7.08 19.46
N ASP A 118 11.38 6.77 18.70
CA ASP A 118 12.78 6.82 19.15
C ASP A 118 13.75 7.48 18.16
N GLY A 119 13.29 7.80 16.94
CA GLY A 119 14.10 8.42 15.90
C GLY A 119 14.96 7.46 15.09
N SER A 120 14.86 6.15 15.33
CA SER A 120 15.62 5.13 14.60
C SER A 120 15.20 5.04 13.13
N GLU A 121 16.15 4.75 12.24
CA GLU A 121 15.86 4.43 10.84
C GLU A 121 15.61 2.92 10.71
N VAL A 122 14.44 2.57 10.19
CA VAL A 122 13.97 1.19 10.03
C VAL A 122 13.82 0.87 8.55
N ALA A 123 14.45 -0.21 8.10
CA ALA A 123 14.25 -0.74 6.76
C ALA A 123 12.83 -1.29 6.61
N VAL A 124 12.15 -0.95 5.52
CA VAL A 124 10.77 -1.35 5.24
C VAL A 124 10.64 -1.93 3.83
N GLU A 125 9.54 -2.64 3.63
CA GLU A 125 9.12 -3.15 2.34
C GLU A 125 8.64 -2.03 1.39
N PRO A 126 8.69 -2.23 0.06
CA PRO A 126 8.24 -1.24 -0.92
C PRO A 126 6.71 -1.14 -1.01
N GLY A 127 6.09 -0.50 0.00
CA GLY A 127 4.64 -0.35 0.16
C GLY A 127 4.21 1.10 0.39
N PRO A 128 3.69 1.84 -0.61
CA PRO A 128 3.59 1.47 -2.03
C PRO A 128 4.93 1.62 -2.78
N GLN A 129 5.20 0.73 -3.74
CA GLN A 129 6.41 0.82 -4.56
C GLN A 129 6.42 2.02 -5.53
N HIS A 130 5.26 2.36 -6.09
CA HIS A 130 5.14 3.42 -7.09
C HIS A 130 4.04 4.39 -6.67
N LEU A 131 4.21 5.68 -6.94
CA LEU A 131 3.14 6.65 -6.80
C LEU A 131 2.37 6.84 -8.12
N LEU A 132 3.01 6.68 -9.28
CA LEU A 132 2.34 6.78 -10.57
C LEU A 132 2.97 5.80 -11.55
N VAL A 133 2.22 4.77 -11.94
CA VAL A 133 2.69 3.70 -12.83
C VAL A 133 1.68 3.43 -13.94
N ALA A 134 2.17 3.21 -15.15
CA ALA A 134 1.35 2.78 -16.27
C ALA A 134 1.35 1.25 -16.36
N CYS A 135 0.17 0.66 -16.52
CA CYS A 135 0.02 -0.75 -16.89
C CYS A 135 -0.50 -0.84 -18.33
N GLU A 136 -0.13 -1.87 -19.07
CA GLU A 136 -0.54 -2.04 -20.46
C GLU A 136 -1.95 -2.64 -20.55
N THR A 137 -2.23 -3.62 -19.68
CA THR A 137 -3.47 -4.40 -19.69
C THR A 137 -4.20 -4.33 -18.35
N VAL A 138 -5.50 -4.62 -18.36
CA VAL A 138 -6.31 -4.66 -17.13
C VAL A 138 -5.84 -5.81 -16.23
N GLU A 139 -5.40 -6.90 -16.85
CA GLU A 139 -4.84 -8.10 -16.22
C GLU A 139 -3.58 -7.77 -15.40
N GLU A 140 -2.74 -6.85 -15.87
CA GLU A 140 -1.61 -6.32 -15.11
C GLU A 140 -2.03 -5.29 -14.05
N ALA A 141 -3.03 -4.46 -14.37
CA ALA A 141 -3.47 -3.39 -13.49
C ALA A 141 -4.09 -3.92 -12.19
N LEU A 142 -4.91 -4.97 -12.25
CA LEU A 142 -5.59 -5.54 -11.09
C LEU A 142 -4.63 -5.98 -9.97
N PRO A 143 -3.61 -6.83 -10.21
CA PRO A 143 -2.61 -7.15 -9.20
C PRO A 143 -1.76 -5.95 -8.79
N MET A 144 -1.46 -5.02 -9.70
CA MET A 144 -0.73 -3.80 -9.37
C MET A 144 -1.50 -2.91 -8.38
N ILE A 145 -2.82 -2.76 -8.56
CA ILE A 145 -3.69 -2.02 -7.63
C ILE A 145 -3.63 -2.65 -6.23
N ALA A 146 -3.71 -3.98 -6.14
CA ALA A 146 -3.62 -4.68 -4.85
C ALA A 146 -2.25 -4.47 -4.19
N LYS A 147 -1.15 -4.55 -4.97
CA LYS A 147 0.21 -4.29 -4.49
C LYS A 147 0.38 -2.88 -3.94
N LEU A 148 -0.11 -1.88 -4.66
CA LEU A 148 0.04 -0.47 -4.27
C LEU A 148 -0.81 -0.10 -3.04
N CYS A 149 -1.63 -1.01 -2.52
CA CYS A 149 -2.33 -0.84 -1.26
C CYS A 149 -1.52 -1.29 -0.02
N PHE A 150 -0.38 -1.96 -0.15
CA PHE A 150 0.47 -2.32 1.01
C PHE A 150 1.02 -1.07 1.71
N ARG A 151 1.08 -1.12 3.04
CA ARG A 151 1.59 -0.03 3.88
C ARG A 151 2.49 -0.56 5.00
N PRO A 152 3.54 0.15 5.42
CA PRO A 152 4.43 -0.31 6.49
C PRO A 152 3.70 -0.55 7.81
N SER A 153 2.65 0.21 8.09
CA SER A 153 1.85 0.07 9.31
C SER A 153 0.70 -0.93 9.23
N ASP A 154 0.63 -1.78 8.20
CA ASP A 154 -0.41 -2.80 8.14
C ASP A 154 -0.36 -3.69 9.40
N THR A 155 -1.52 -3.96 10.00
CA THR A 155 -1.63 -5.03 11.01
C THR A 155 -1.34 -6.38 10.38
N ASP A 156 -1.03 -7.38 11.20
CA ASP A 156 -0.81 -8.74 10.73
C ASP A 156 -2.01 -9.30 9.91
N ARG A 157 -3.23 -9.09 10.40
CA ARG A 157 -4.47 -9.47 9.70
C ARG A 157 -4.66 -8.68 8.42
N GLY A 158 -4.45 -7.36 8.46
CA GLY A 158 -4.59 -6.51 7.28
C GLY A 158 -3.60 -6.89 6.18
N ARG A 159 -2.35 -7.16 6.57
CA ARG A 159 -1.31 -7.64 5.67
C ARG A 159 -1.65 -8.99 5.07
N SER A 160 -2.16 -9.93 5.87
CA SER A 160 -2.60 -11.25 5.41
C SER A 160 -3.69 -11.20 4.34
N VAL A 161 -4.68 -10.31 4.52
CA VAL A 161 -5.73 -10.09 3.51
C VAL A 161 -5.14 -9.48 2.23
N LYS A 162 -4.29 -8.46 2.35
CA LYS A 162 -3.63 -7.84 1.18
C LYS A 162 -2.75 -8.82 0.42
N LEU A 163 -1.97 -9.66 1.12
CA LEU A 163 -1.17 -10.72 0.52
C LEU A 163 -2.03 -11.76 -0.20
N THR A 164 -3.16 -12.16 0.41
CA THR A 164 -4.12 -13.07 -0.22
C THR A 164 -4.58 -12.52 -1.56
N HIS A 165 -5.08 -11.28 -1.59
CA HIS A 165 -5.56 -10.67 -2.82
C HIS A 165 -4.43 -10.43 -3.84
N TYR A 166 -3.26 -9.99 -3.41
CA TYR A 166 -2.14 -9.77 -4.31
C TYR A 166 -1.72 -11.07 -5.00
N ILE A 167 -1.55 -12.15 -4.24
CA ILE A 167 -1.18 -13.47 -4.77
C ILE A 167 -2.29 -14.03 -5.67
N ASP A 168 -3.54 -14.01 -5.22
CA ASP A 168 -4.66 -14.60 -5.96
C ASP A 168 -4.92 -13.85 -7.27
N LEU A 169 -4.84 -12.52 -7.28
CA LEU A 169 -4.97 -11.72 -8.50
C LEU A 169 -3.82 -12.00 -9.48
N ASN A 170 -2.59 -12.13 -9.00
CA ASN A 170 -1.46 -12.49 -9.86
C ASN A 170 -1.64 -13.89 -10.46
N LEU A 171 -2.02 -14.89 -9.66
CA LEU A 171 -2.24 -16.24 -10.16
C LEU A 171 -3.40 -16.31 -11.16
N LYS A 172 -4.46 -15.54 -10.92
CA LYS A 172 -5.65 -15.51 -11.78
C LYS A 172 -5.36 -14.84 -13.13
N TYR A 173 -4.69 -13.69 -13.13
CA TYR A 173 -4.56 -12.84 -14.33
C TYR A 173 -3.18 -12.92 -15.00
N LEU A 174 -2.13 -13.24 -14.25
CA LEU A 174 -0.75 -13.33 -14.75
C LEU A 174 -0.18 -14.76 -14.66
N HIS A 175 -0.94 -15.73 -14.16
CA HIS A 175 -0.60 -17.16 -14.09
C HIS A 175 0.72 -17.46 -13.38
N ALA A 176 1.16 -16.58 -12.48
CA ALA A 176 2.40 -16.71 -11.74
C ALA A 176 2.26 -16.15 -10.33
N TYR A 177 3.13 -16.57 -9.41
CA TYR A 177 3.27 -15.86 -8.15
C TYR A 177 3.94 -14.50 -8.41
N PRO A 178 3.53 -13.45 -7.69
CA PRO A 178 4.26 -12.19 -7.76
C PRO A 178 5.68 -12.41 -7.24
N LYS A 179 6.72 -12.07 -8.01
CA LYS A 179 8.12 -12.41 -7.68
C LYS A 179 8.59 -11.87 -6.32
N ASP A 180 8.00 -10.77 -5.87
CA ASP A 180 8.41 -10.01 -4.70
C ASP A 180 7.41 -10.11 -3.53
N TRP A 181 6.47 -11.07 -3.57
CA TRP A 181 5.48 -11.26 -2.51
C TRP A 181 6.11 -11.46 -1.12
N HIS A 182 7.27 -12.10 -1.06
CA HIS A 182 8.03 -12.39 0.16
C HIS A 182 8.51 -11.13 0.87
N LEU A 183 8.74 -10.02 0.14
CA LEU A 183 9.15 -8.74 0.74
C LEU A 183 8.09 -8.17 1.69
N TYR A 184 6.82 -8.55 1.50
CA TYR A 184 5.69 -8.05 2.29
C TYR A 184 5.36 -8.92 3.51
N VAL A 185 6.16 -9.96 3.80
CA VAL A 185 5.98 -10.86 4.96
C VAL A 185 6.96 -10.47 6.08
N ARG A 186 6.43 -10.10 7.25
CA ARG A 186 7.23 -9.76 8.45
C ARG A 186 7.22 -10.86 9.49
N ALA A 187 6.16 -11.67 9.51
CA ALA A 187 5.98 -12.79 10.41
C ALA A 187 5.04 -13.84 9.80
N ALA A 188 4.98 -15.04 10.39
CA ALA A 188 4.05 -16.09 9.96
C ALA A 188 2.56 -15.69 10.04
N SER A 189 2.22 -14.69 10.86
CA SER A 189 0.88 -14.12 10.97
C SER A 189 0.47 -13.29 9.75
N ASP A 190 1.42 -12.71 9.02
CA ASP A 190 1.15 -12.02 7.75
C ASP A 190 0.80 -13.02 6.64
N VAL A 191 1.19 -14.30 6.75
CA VAL A 191 0.97 -15.28 5.69
C VAL A 191 -0.51 -15.70 5.63
N PRO A 192 -1.15 -15.69 4.44
CA PRO A 192 -2.53 -16.15 4.24
C PRO A 192 -2.86 -17.48 4.93
N ILE A 193 -3.88 -17.47 5.79
CA ILE A 193 -4.21 -18.61 6.67
C ILE A 193 -4.48 -19.89 5.86
N ALA A 194 -5.29 -19.77 4.79
CA ALA A 194 -5.71 -20.91 3.97
C ALA A 194 -4.53 -21.62 3.28
N ARG A 195 -3.44 -20.91 3.00
CA ARG A 195 -2.28 -21.40 2.25
C ARG A 195 -0.98 -21.31 3.04
N ARG A 196 -1.07 -21.23 4.38
CA ARG A 196 0.08 -20.93 5.23
C ARG A 196 1.22 -21.93 5.07
N ASN A 197 0.93 -23.23 5.12
CA ASN A 197 1.97 -24.26 5.01
C ASN A 197 2.69 -24.18 3.65
N GLU A 198 1.91 -24.02 2.57
CA GLU A 198 2.42 -23.91 1.19
C GLU A 198 3.35 -22.70 1.03
N LEU A 199 2.90 -21.53 1.49
CA LEU A 199 3.66 -20.29 1.38
C LEU A 199 4.89 -20.26 2.29
N LEU A 200 4.81 -20.81 3.51
CA LEU A 200 5.99 -20.98 4.37
C LEU A 200 7.03 -21.90 3.72
N LYS A 201 6.58 -22.97 3.05
CA LYS A 201 7.48 -23.89 2.35
C LYS A 201 8.18 -23.19 1.20
N LYS A 202 7.44 -22.35 0.48
CA LYS A 202 7.95 -21.53 -0.62
C LYS A 202 8.97 -20.49 -0.15
N LEU A 203 8.79 -19.89 1.03
CA LEU A 203 9.80 -19.00 1.64
C LEU A 203 11.08 -19.76 2.02
N GLU A 204 10.96 -20.96 2.58
CA GLU A 204 12.10 -21.83 2.87
C GLU A 204 12.85 -22.23 1.60
N ASP A 205 12.14 -22.75 0.60
CA ASP A 205 12.73 -23.36 -0.60
C ASP A 205 13.28 -22.32 -1.60
N GLU A 206 12.60 -21.19 -1.77
CA GLU A 206 12.95 -20.19 -2.81
C GLU A 206 13.73 -19.00 -2.27
N GLN A 207 13.53 -18.65 -0.99
CA GLN A 207 14.17 -17.48 -0.37
C GLN A 207 15.20 -17.87 0.71
N GLY A 208 15.33 -19.16 1.03
CA GLY A 208 16.28 -19.64 2.04
C GLY A 208 15.90 -19.24 3.47
N TRP A 209 14.63 -18.96 3.75
CA TRP A 209 14.19 -18.55 5.08
C TRP A 209 14.23 -19.71 6.07
N LYS A 210 14.56 -19.43 7.33
CA LYS A 210 14.57 -20.45 8.40
C LYS A 210 13.21 -20.52 9.06
N ILE A 211 12.56 -21.68 8.99
CA ILE A 211 11.20 -21.90 9.51
C ILE A 211 11.24 -22.93 10.64
N ASP A 212 10.62 -22.60 11.78
CA ASP A 212 10.26 -23.60 12.78
C ASP A 212 8.93 -24.24 12.37
N TRP A 213 8.99 -25.45 11.81
CA TRP A 213 7.83 -26.19 11.35
C TRP A 213 6.94 -26.72 12.48
N LYS A 214 7.48 -26.89 13.69
CA LYS A 214 6.71 -27.33 14.86
C LYS A 214 5.80 -26.21 15.35
N LEU A 215 6.32 -24.99 15.43
CA LEU A 215 5.56 -23.81 15.85
C LEU A 215 4.95 -23.02 14.68
N LYS A 216 5.30 -23.36 13.44
CA LYS A 216 4.97 -22.63 12.21
C LYS A 216 5.35 -21.15 12.30
N LYS A 217 6.57 -20.89 12.77
CA LYS A 217 7.13 -19.55 12.95
C LYS A 217 8.30 -19.33 12.00
N ILE A 218 8.47 -18.08 11.59
CA ILE A 218 9.62 -17.62 10.81
C ILE A 218 10.70 -17.20 11.81
N LEU A 219 11.89 -17.77 11.70
CA LEU A 219 13.03 -17.47 12.59
C LEU A 219 13.95 -16.41 11.98
N GLU A 220 14.26 -16.54 10.68
CA GLU A 220 15.13 -15.62 9.93
C GLU A 220 14.61 -15.48 8.49
N GLY A 221 14.79 -14.30 7.90
CA GLY A 221 14.41 -14.03 6.51
C GLY A 221 13.77 -12.65 6.23
N PRO A 222 12.74 -12.22 7.00
CA PRO A 222 12.07 -10.95 6.78
C PRO A 222 13.01 -9.73 6.86
N ILE A 223 12.70 -8.67 6.10
CA ILE A 223 13.39 -7.37 6.17
C ILE A 223 13.35 -6.82 7.62
N ARG A 224 12.21 -7.03 8.29
CA ARG A 224 11.97 -6.69 9.69
C ARG A 224 10.88 -7.58 10.28
N GLY A 225 10.87 -7.69 11.61
CA GLY A 225 9.77 -8.31 12.34
C GLY A 225 8.49 -7.47 12.37
N TYR A 226 7.38 -8.11 12.71
CA TYR A 226 6.14 -7.39 12.99
C TYR A 226 6.21 -6.72 14.36
N ASP A 227 5.99 -5.41 14.39
CA ASP A 227 5.89 -4.62 15.60
C ASP A 227 4.61 -3.77 15.56
N PRO A 228 3.63 -4.00 16.47
CA PRO A 228 2.40 -3.22 16.53
C PRO A 228 2.61 -1.79 17.05
N SER A 229 3.75 -1.48 17.68
CA SER A 229 4.10 -0.15 18.20
C SER A 229 4.83 0.73 17.18
N PHE A 230 5.26 0.15 16.07
CA PHE A 230 6.00 0.82 15.01
C PHE A 230 5.28 2.09 14.52
N ASN A 231 5.95 3.24 14.63
CA ASN A 231 5.37 4.54 14.32
C ASN A 231 6.08 5.22 13.13
N PRO A 232 5.92 4.71 11.90
CA PRO A 232 6.69 5.19 10.75
C PRO A 232 6.35 6.64 10.37
N THR A 233 7.38 7.40 10.03
CA THR A 233 7.28 8.73 9.42
C THR A 233 8.50 9.02 8.54
N ASN A 234 8.32 9.82 7.50
CA ASN A 234 9.41 10.43 6.74
C ASN A 234 9.83 11.78 7.33
N LEU A 235 9.18 12.25 8.39
CA LEU A 235 9.32 13.60 8.91
C LEU A 235 10.08 13.61 10.23
N LYS A 236 11.36 13.99 10.18
CA LYS A 236 12.23 14.10 11.38
C LYS A 236 11.62 14.95 12.49
N ARG A 237 10.87 16.00 12.14
CA ARG A 237 10.20 16.90 13.10
C ARG A 237 9.09 16.23 13.93
N LEU A 238 8.66 15.02 13.56
CA LEU A 238 7.64 14.26 14.29
C LEU A 238 8.22 13.24 15.27
N VAL A 239 9.55 13.09 15.31
CA VAL A 239 10.23 12.24 16.29
C VAL A 239 9.97 12.80 17.68
N ARG A 240 9.55 11.94 18.60
CA ARG A 240 9.34 12.32 20.00
C ARG A 240 10.71 12.63 20.60
N GLU A 241 10.86 13.85 21.11
CA GLU A 241 12.00 14.16 21.97
C GLU A 241 11.94 13.23 23.18
N THR A 242 12.97 12.39 23.35
CA THR A 242 13.23 11.72 24.61
C THR A 242 13.38 12.83 25.64
N LYS A 243 12.36 13.04 26.47
CA LYS A 243 12.55 13.84 27.69
C LYS A 243 13.64 13.14 28.48
N GLU A 244 14.85 13.69 28.44
CA GLU A 244 15.88 13.38 29.44
C GLU A 244 15.20 13.55 30.80
N LYS A 245 15.11 12.45 31.54
CA LYS A 245 14.66 12.44 32.93
C LYS A 245 15.83 12.78 33.83
#